data_AF-A0A1V0RC59-F1
#
_entry.id   AF-A0A1V0RC59-F1
#
_cell.length_a   1.000
_cell.length_b   1.000
_cell.length_c   1.000
_cell.angle_alpha   90.00
_cell.angle_beta   90.00
_cell.angle_gamma   90.00
#
_symmetry.space_group_name_H-M   'P 1'
#
loop_
_entity.id
_entity.type
_entity.pdbx_description
1 polymer ?
#
loop_
_entity_poly.entity_id
_entity_poly.type
_entity_poly.pdbx_seq_one_letter_code
_entity_poly.pdbx_strand_id
1 'polypeptide(L)'
;MTFRNEDLPALFHHTDQAAISRQRESTQATRAQLLLLVLAAAAAALPAGPKLGSMYLFGLLSVLSYVGVLVVGMRATRRRARPQWQLNRSAAEFIKSLAWRYAVHGAPFGSEVADPGATYRTRLEAGLAELRKMGWEDPRTSGAVPEGGEITGAMQRLRGMDYQARRETYVRDRLIEQRNWYRRRTEVSRRATNLWSWTIVLLTCLALLFALLGSFGSGPGPRLTALLSAAAAAGIAWNEVRRHHPLIEAHTLIEQDLAAMMVVMQTTITESQWPSSVYETERYVSPQHTDWLARHSS
;
A
#
# COMPACT_ATOMS: atom_id res chain seq x y z
N MET A 1 -29.20 -7.35 -3.72
CA MET A 1 -27.99 -8.16 -4.02
C MET A 1 -26.80 -7.58 -3.29
N THR A 2 -25.81 -8.39 -2.94
CA THR A 2 -24.48 -7.93 -2.50
C THR A 2 -23.49 -8.08 -3.65
N PHE A 3 -22.62 -7.10 -3.86
CA PHE A 3 -21.56 -7.18 -4.87
C PHE A 3 -20.22 -6.86 -4.23
N ARG A 4 -19.33 -7.85 -4.19
CA ARG A 4 -18.08 -7.82 -3.41
C ARG A 4 -16.86 -7.99 -4.31
N ASN A 5 -15.67 -7.89 -3.73
CA ASN A 5 -14.44 -8.10 -4.50
C ASN A 5 -14.37 -9.50 -5.13
N GLU A 6 -14.98 -10.52 -4.52
CA GLU A 6 -15.05 -11.90 -5.04
C GLU A 6 -15.88 -12.03 -6.33
N ASP A 7 -16.72 -11.04 -6.64
CA ASP A 7 -17.53 -10.99 -7.85
C ASP A 7 -16.78 -10.35 -9.03
N LEU A 8 -15.55 -9.89 -8.82
CA LEU A 8 -14.74 -9.23 -9.83
C LEU A 8 -13.99 -10.24 -10.72
N PRO A 9 -13.50 -9.81 -11.90
CA PRO A 9 -12.80 -10.71 -12.82
C PRO A 9 -11.57 -11.38 -12.21
N ALA A 10 -11.24 -12.59 -12.68
CA ALA A 10 -10.01 -13.30 -12.26
C ALA A 10 -8.74 -12.47 -12.45
N LEU A 11 -8.71 -11.60 -13.48
CA LEU A 11 -7.63 -10.66 -13.72
C LEU A 11 -7.42 -9.67 -12.57
N PHE A 12 -8.50 -9.18 -11.95
CA PHE A 12 -8.42 -8.36 -10.73
C PHE A 12 -7.78 -9.14 -9.58
N HIS A 13 -8.25 -10.36 -9.33
CA HIS A 13 -7.73 -11.17 -8.23
C HIS A 13 -6.25 -11.49 -8.37
N HIS A 14 -5.80 -11.86 -9.58
CA HIS A 14 -4.39 -12.14 -9.83
C HIS A 14 -3.52 -10.89 -9.65
N THR A 15 -3.94 -9.75 -10.19
CA THR A 15 -3.19 -8.48 -10.06
C THR A 15 -3.16 -7.95 -8.62
N ASP A 16 -4.26 -8.08 -7.87
CA ASP A 16 -4.32 -7.69 -6.47
C ASP A 16 -3.42 -8.57 -5.59
N GLN A 17 -3.44 -9.90 -5.80
CA GLN A 17 -2.55 -10.82 -5.11
C GLN A 17 -1.07 -10.56 -5.43
N ALA A 18 -0.76 -10.31 -6.70
CA ALA A 18 0.58 -9.91 -7.12
C ALA A 18 1.02 -8.61 -6.44
N ALA A 19 0.14 -7.60 -6.37
CA ALA A 19 0.42 -6.35 -5.68
C ALA A 19 0.73 -6.59 -4.19
N ILE A 20 -0.10 -7.37 -3.48
CA ILE A 20 0.11 -7.69 -2.06
C ILE A 20 1.43 -8.44 -1.84
N SER A 21 1.73 -9.43 -2.68
CA SER A 21 2.97 -10.21 -2.63
C SER A 21 4.19 -9.31 -2.78
N ARG A 22 4.22 -8.46 -3.82
CA ARG A 22 5.33 -7.54 -4.09
C ARG A 22 5.48 -6.46 -3.02
N GLN A 23 4.38 -5.99 -2.44
CA GLN A 23 4.41 -5.06 -1.30
C GLN A 23 5.07 -5.71 -0.08
N ARG A 24 4.67 -6.96 0.24
CA ARG A 24 5.25 -7.73 1.34
C ARG A 24 6.74 -7.97 1.12
N GLU A 25 7.13 -8.39 -0.08
CA GLU A 25 8.53 -8.61 -0.45
C GLU A 25 9.37 -7.34 -0.25
N SER A 26 8.91 -6.19 -0.75
CA SER A 26 9.61 -4.92 -0.59
C SER A 26 9.71 -4.48 0.88
N THR A 27 8.62 -4.60 1.63
CA THR A 27 8.59 -4.14 3.04
C THR A 27 9.40 -5.05 3.96
N GLN A 28 9.38 -6.36 3.71
CA GLN A 28 10.20 -7.33 4.44
C GLN A 28 11.69 -7.15 4.14
N ALA A 29 12.07 -6.88 2.89
CA ALA A 29 13.47 -6.60 2.55
C ALA A 29 14.01 -5.39 3.33
N THR A 30 13.27 -4.27 3.34
CA THR A 30 13.67 -3.09 4.11
C THR A 30 13.73 -3.38 5.60
N ARG A 31 12.73 -4.08 6.16
CA ARG A 31 12.74 -4.47 7.57
C ARG A 31 13.96 -5.33 7.92
N ALA A 32 14.31 -6.30 7.07
CA ALA A 32 15.46 -7.17 7.26
C ALA A 32 16.77 -6.38 7.25
N GLN A 33 16.94 -5.43 6.31
CA GLN A 33 18.13 -4.58 6.28
C GLN A 33 18.28 -3.75 7.56
N LEU A 34 17.21 -3.12 8.02
CA LEU A 34 17.23 -2.31 9.25
C LEU A 34 17.56 -3.17 10.48
N LEU A 35 16.95 -4.35 10.61
CA LEU A 35 17.23 -5.26 11.72
C LEU A 35 18.69 -5.78 11.69
N LEU A 36 19.22 -6.10 10.50
CA LEU A 36 20.61 -6.53 10.35
C LEU A 36 21.60 -5.42 10.68
N LEU A 37 21.29 -4.16 10.35
CA LEU A 37 22.12 -3.01 10.74
C LEU A 37 22.14 -2.83 12.27
N VAL A 38 20.98 -2.94 12.93
CA VAL A 38 20.91 -2.90 14.39
C VAL A 38 21.65 -4.08 15.03
N LEU A 39 21.52 -5.28 14.46
CA LEU A 39 22.25 -6.47 14.92
C LEU A 39 23.77 -6.30 14.76
N ALA A 40 24.23 -5.72 13.66
CA ALA A 40 25.64 -5.44 13.42
C ALA A 40 26.19 -4.47 14.47
N ALA A 41 25.44 -3.40 14.77
CA ALA A 41 25.79 -2.44 15.81
C ALA A 41 25.77 -3.07 17.21
N ALA A 42 24.79 -3.94 17.50
CA ALA A 42 24.69 -4.63 18.78
C ALA A 42 25.87 -5.55 19.01
N ALA A 43 26.23 -6.34 17.99
CA ALA A 43 27.38 -7.24 18.02
C ALA A 43 28.70 -6.46 18.21
N ALA A 44 28.84 -5.29 17.57
CA ALA A 44 30.02 -4.43 17.74
C ALA A 44 30.08 -3.73 19.10
N ALA A 45 28.94 -3.49 19.75
CA ALA A 45 28.86 -2.85 21.05
C ALA A 45 29.20 -3.80 22.22
N LEU A 46 29.05 -5.11 22.02
CA LEU A 46 29.40 -6.11 23.02
C LEU A 46 30.93 -6.13 23.27
N PRO A 47 31.39 -6.49 24.49
CA PRO A 47 32.81 -6.70 24.78
C PRO A 47 33.45 -7.73 23.84
N ALA A 48 34.79 -7.83 23.84
CA ALA A 48 35.47 -8.89 23.10
C ALA A 48 34.95 -10.27 23.58
N GLY A 49 34.07 -10.87 22.78
CA GLY A 49 33.42 -12.13 23.08
C GLY A 49 34.39 -13.31 23.05
N PRO A 50 33.90 -14.55 23.12
CA PRO A 50 34.75 -15.72 23.01
C PRO A 50 35.52 -15.70 21.69
N LYS A 51 36.81 -16.07 21.75
CA LYS A 51 37.64 -16.27 20.57
C LYS A 51 37.22 -17.54 19.86
N LEU A 52 37.10 -17.45 18.54
CA LEU A 52 36.92 -18.58 17.64
C LEU A 52 38.12 -18.58 16.68
N GLY A 53 39.18 -19.30 17.06
CA GLY A 53 40.49 -19.17 16.40
C GLY A 53 41.05 -17.76 16.53
N SER A 54 41.39 -17.13 15.40
CA SER A 54 41.96 -15.77 15.36
C SER A 54 40.91 -14.65 15.40
N MET A 55 39.60 -14.97 15.36
CA MET A 55 38.52 -13.98 15.31
C MET A 55 37.71 -13.97 16.61
N TYR A 56 37.09 -12.83 16.92
CA TYR A 56 36.12 -12.72 18.00
C TYR A 56 34.72 -13.04 17.49
N LEU A 57 33.95 -13.86 18.23
CA LEU A 57 32.61 -14.30 17.82
C LEU A 57 31.67 -13.14 17.47
N PHE A 58 31.63 -12.09 18.31
CA PHE A 58 30.75 -10.94 18.06
C PHE A 58 31.24 -10.06 16.89
N GLY A 59 32.55 -10.02 16.64
CA GLY A 59 33.11 -9.38 15.45
C GLY A 59 32.67 -10.10 14.18
N LEU A 60 32.74 -11.43 14.17
CA LEU A 60 32.24 -12.25 13.07
C LEU A 60 30.73 -12.06 12.85
N LEU A 61 29.93 -12.00 13.92
CA LEU A 61 28.49 -11.73 13.83
C LEU A 61 28.20 -10.36 13.21
N SER A 62 28.98 -9.33 13.56
CA SER A 62 28.85 -7.99 12.96
C SER A 62 29.15 -8.02 11.46
N VAL A 63 30.26 -8.67 11.06
CA VAL A 63 30.63 -8.84 9.64
C VAL A 63 29.54 -9.59 8.86
N LEU A 64 29.05 -10.72 9.38
CA LEU A 64 28.00 -11.50 8.73
C LEU A 64 26.70 -10.70 8.61
N SER A 65 26.38 -9.85 9.59
CA SER A 65 25.21 -8.97 9.55
C SER A 65 25.33 -7.94 8.41
N TYR A 66 26.49 -7.30 8.25
CA TYR A 66 26.74 -6.39 7.13
C TYR A 66 26.70 -7.09 5.76
N VAL A 67 27.29 -8.28 5.65
CA VAL A 67 27.17 -9.11 4.42
C VAL A 67 25.69 -9.40 4.14
N GLY A 68 24.91 -9.73 5.17
CA GLY A 68 23.47 -9.90 5.07
C GLY A 68 22.75 -8.65 4.51
N VAL A 69 23.08 -7.45 5.00
CA VAL A 69 22.51 -6.18 4.50
C VAL A 69 22.77 -6.01 3.01
N LEU A 70 24.01 -6.26 2.57
CA LEU A 70 24.41 -6.16 1.16
C LEU A 70 23.65 -7.17 0.31
N VAL A 71 23.60 -8.43 0.73
CA VAL A 71 22.91 -9.50 0.02
C VAL A 71 21.41 -9.23 -0.11
N VAL A 72 20.75 -8.80 0.98
CA VAL A 72 19.33 -8.43 0.97
C VAL A 72 19.09 -7.22 0.06
N GLY A 73 19.94 -6.20 0.16
CA GLY A 73 19.84 -4.99 -0.67
C GLY A 73 20.00 -5.27 -2.16
N MET A 74 21.02 -6.04 -2.54
CA MET A 74 21.24 -6.45 -3.93
C MET A 74 20.05 -7.26 -4.47
N ARG A 75 19.51 -8.18 -3.67
CA ARG A 75 18.32 -8.95 -4.04
C ARG A 75 17.09 -8.06 -4.20
N ALA A 76 16.86 -7.13 -3.27
CA ALA A 76 15.74 -6.20 -3.33
C ALA A 76 15.79 -5.32 -4.59
N THR A 77 16.96 -4.79 -4.93
CA THR A 77 17.17 -3.98 -6.13
C THR A 77 16.95 -4.79 -7.41
N ARG A 78 17.52 -6.00 -7.49
CA ARG A 78 17.37 -6.88 -8.68
C ARG A 78 15.92 -7.30 -8.92
N ARG A 79 15.18 -7.61 -7.85
CA ARG A 79 13.79 -8.09 -7.96
C ARG A 79 12.79 -6.98 -8.29
N ARG A 80 13.17 -5.70 -8.11
CA ARG A 80 12.31 -4.54 -8.41
C ARG A 80 10.90 -4.66 -7.81
N ALA A 81 10.79 -5.22 -6.61
CA ALA A 81 9.50 -5.52 -5.97
C ALA A 81 8.64 -4.25 -5.75
N ARG A 82 9.26 -3.10 -5.43
CA ARG A 82 8.54 -1.84 -5.22
C ARG A 82 7.90 -1.27 -6.50
N PRO A 83 8.63 -1.10 -7.63
CA PRO A 83 8.00 -0.74 -8.91
C PRO A 83 6.90 -1.72 -9.33
N GLN A 84 7.17 -3.03 -9.21
CA GLN A 84 6.19 -4.06 -9.60
C GLN A 84 4.94 -4.05 -8.70
N TRP A 85 5.08 -3.76 -7.41
CA TRP A 85 3.94 -3.51 -6.53
C TRP A 85 3.07 -2.36 -7.03
N GLN A 86 3.66 -1.22 -7.41
CA GLN A 86 2.91 -0.06 -7.89
C GLN A 86 2.13 -0.38 -9.16
N LEU A 87 2.77 -1.02 -10.15
CA LEU A 87 2.13 -1.39 -11.41
C LEU A 87 0.96 -2.37 -11.20
N ASN A 88 1.16 -3.42 -10.39
CA ASN A 88 0.10 -4.38 -10.09
C ASN A 88 -1.04 -3.75 -9.28
N ARG A 89 -0.73 -2.86 -8.32
CA ARG A 89 -1.75 -2.11 -7.58
C ARG A 89 -2.55 -1.21 -8.51
N SER A 90 -1.90 -0.51 -9.42
CA SER A 90 -2.55 0.33 -10.43
C SER A 90 -3.45 -0.49 -11.35
N ALA A 91 -2.99 -1.66 -11.82
CA ALA A 91 -3.80 -2.57 -12.62
C ALA A 91 -5.04 -3.05 -11.85
N ALA A 92 -4.86 -3.54 -10.62
CA ALA A 92 -5.96 -4.03 -9.79
C ALA A 92 -7.02 -2.95 -9.53
N GLU A 93 -6.61 -1.75 -9.10
CA GLU A 93 -7.54 -0.66 -8.81
C GLU A 93 -8.22 -0.13 -10.08
N PHE A 94 -7.51 -0.10 -11.22
CA PHE A 94 -8.10 0.23 -12.51
C PHE A 94 -9.18 -0.77 -12.93
N ILE A 95 -8.87 -2.07 -12.92
CA ILE A 95 -9.83 -3.13 -13.27
C ILE A 95 -11.04 -3.07 -12.35
N LYS A 96 -10.82 -2.95 -11.04
CA LYS A 96 -11.87 -2.84 -10.03
C LYS A 96 -12.78 -1.65 -10.28
N SER A 97 -12.19 -0.46 -10.45
CA SER A 97 -12.95 0.77 -10.71
C SER A 97 -13.78 0.65 -11.99
N LEU A 98 -13.17 0.13 -13.07
CA LEU A 98 -13.86 -0.07 -14.34
C LEU A 98 -15.00 -1.08 -14.21
N ALA A 99 -14.81 -2.17 -13.47
CA ALA A 99 -15.81 -3.20 -13.25
C ALA A 99 -17.01 -2.67 -12.46
N TRP A 100 -16.76 -1.87 -11.41
CA TRP A 100 -17.82 -1.19 -10.67
C TRP A 100 -18.60 -0.22 -11.56
N ARG A 101 -17.91 0.65 -12.31
CA ARG A 101 -18.55 1.57 -13.26
C ARG A 101 -19.40 0.82 -14.28
N TYR A 102 -18.91 -0.28 -14.83
CA TYR A 102 -19.69 -1.11 -15.74
C TYR A 102 -20.93 -1.70 -15.06
N ALA A 103 -20.77 -2.30 -13.88
CA ALA A 103 -21.85 -2.98 -13.19
C ALA A 103 -22.98 -2.04 -12.75
N VAL A 104 -22.68 -0.77 -12.49
CA VAL A 104 -23.69 0.18 -11.95
C VAL A 104 -24.15 1.23 -12.95
N HIS A 105 -23.73 1.19 -14.21
CA HIS A 105 -23.95 2.23 -15.23
C HIS A 105 -23.23 3.56 -14.94
N GLY A 106 -22.07 3.49 -14.30
CA GLY A 106 -21.12 4.60 -14.21
C GLY A 106 -20.54 4.95 -15.59
N ALA A 107 -20.22 6.22 -15.84
CA ALA A 107 -19.65 6.63 -17.12
C ALA A 107 -18.31 5.91 -17.38
N PRO A 108 -17.99 5.49 -18.62
CA PRO A 108 -18.74 5.72 -19.86
C PRO A 108 -19.73 4.59 -20.19
N PHE A 109 -20.32 3.92 -19.19
CA PHE A 109 -21.20 2.75 -19.39
C PHE A 109 -22.66 3.06 -19.02
N GLY A 110 -23.09 4.30 -19.25
CA GLY A 110 -24.46 4.74 -19.00
C GLY A 110 -25.50 3.92 -19.75
N SER A 111 -26.78 4.14 -19.44
CA SER A 111 -27.90 3.39 -20.03
C SER A 111 -28.05 3.65 -21.53
N GLU A 112 -27.53 4.78 -22.03
CA GLU A 112 -27.55 5.21 -23.43
C GLU A 112 -26.54 4.46 -24.34
N VAL A 113 -25.61 3.71 -23.76
CA VAL A 113 -24.55 3.03 -24.50
C VAL A 113 -25.10 1.74 -25.13
N ALA A 114 -25.05 1.65 -26.46
CA ALA A 114 -25.59 0.52 -27.21
C ALA A 114 -24.92 -0.82 -26.87
N ASP A 115 -23.58 -0.86 -26.84
CA ASP A 115 -22.81 -2.04 -26.41
C ASP A 115 -21.84 -1.69 -25.27
N PRO A 116 -22.33 -1.72 -24.01
CA PRO A 116 -21.49 -1.44 -22.86
C PRO A 116 -20.42 -2.52 -22.64
N GLY A 117 -20.62 -3.74 -23.14
CA GLY A 117 -19.65 -4.84 -23.02
C GLY A 117 -18.44 -4.64 -23.91
N ALA A 118 -18.65 -4.32 -25.20
CA ALA A 118 -17.56 -3.94 -26.10
C ALA A 118 -16.84 -2.67 -25.62
N THR A 119 -17.59 -1.68 -25.15
CA THR A 119 -17.01 -0.46 -24.56
C THR A 119 -16.13 -0.79 -23.36
N TYR A 120 -16.57 -1.68 -22.48
CA TYR A 120 -15.80 -2.13 -21.31
C TYR A 120 -14.49 -2.78 -21.71
N ARG A 121 -14.53 -3.78 -22.60
CA ARG A 121 -13.32 -4.47 -23.07
C ARG A 121 -12.34 -3.51 -23.75
N THR A 122 -12.83 -2.59 -24.57
CA THR A 122 -12.00 -1.58 -25.24
C THR A 122 -11.30 -0.67 -24.22
N ARG A 123 -12.04 -0.17 -23.22
CA ARG A 123 -11.48 0.68 -22.16
C ARG A 123 -10.49 -0.07 -21.27
N LEU A 124 -10.79 -1.34 -20.96
CA LEU A 124 -9.92 -2.22 -20.19
C LEU A 124 -8.59 -2.41 -20.92
N GLU A 125 -8.61 -2.80 -22.19
CA GLU A 125 -7.39 -3.02 -22.96
C GLU A 125 -6.57 -1.75 -23.17
N ALA A 126 -7.23 -0.61 -23.40
CA ALA A 126 -6.54 0.68 -23.51
C ALA A 126 -5.81 1.05 -22.21
N GLY A 127 -6.46 0.92 -21.05
CA GLY A 127 -5.84 1.23 -19.76
C GLY A 127 -4.71 0.27 -19.40
N LEU A 128 -4.89 -1.03 -19.66
CA LEU A 128 -3.84 -2.03 -19.44
C LEU A 128 -2.67 -1.86 -20.41
N ALA A 129 -2.90 -1.38 -21.64
CA ALA A 129 -1.82 -1.10 -22.59
C ALA A 129 -0.86 -0.02 -22.09
N GLU A 130 -1.37 1.04 -21.43
CA GLU A 130 -0.50 2.05 -20.81
C GLU A 130 0.33 1.46 -19.67
N LEU A 131 -0.23 0.54 -18.87
CA LEU A 131 0.54 -0.15 -17.82
C LEU A 131 1.59 -1.11 -18.41
N ARG A 132 1.28 -1.81 -19.51
CA ARG A 132 2.22 -2.68 -20.21
C ARG A 132 3.43 -1.90 -20.72
N LYS A 133 3.23 -0.69 -21.27
CA LYS A 133 4.34 0.22 -21.67
C LYS A 133 5.29 0.56 -20.51
N MET A 134 4.77 0.62 -19.29
CA MET A 134 5.53 0.91 -18.07
C MET A 134 6.19 -0.34 -17.45
N GLY A 135 6.06 -1.51 -18.09
CA GLY A 135 6.64 -2.78 -17.64
C GLY A 135 5.75 -3.61 -16.72
N TRP A 136 4.43 -3.39 -16.75
CA TRP A 136 3.48 -4.32 -16.13
C TRP A 136 3.36 -5.58 -16.99
N GLU A 137 3.50 -6.74 -16.34
CA GLU A 137 3.38 -8.05 -16.98
C GLU A 137 1.92 -8.51 -16.95
N ASP A 138 1.32 -8.67 -18.13
CA ASP A 138 -0.07 -9.11 -18.26
C ASP A 138 -0.16 -10.63 -18.02
N PRO A 139 -0.83 -11.10 -16.95
CA PRO A 139 -0.84 -12.51 -16.58
C PRO A 139 -1.62 -13.40 -17.56
N ARG A 140 -2.37 -12.82 -18.51
CA ARG A 140 -3.01 -13.56 -19.59
C ARG A 140 -1.98 -14.08 -20.59
N THR A 141 -0.91 -13.32 -20.84
CA THR A 141 0.15 -13.71 -21.78
C THR A 141 0.93 -14.94 -21.33
N SER A 142 1.00 -15.21 -20.02
CA SER A 142 1.62 -16.39 -19.44
C SER A 142 0.63 -17.54 -19.18
N GLY A 143 -0.65 -17.36 -19.51
CA GLY A 143 -1.72 -18.32 -19.23
C GLY A 143 -2.09 -18.44 -17.75
N ALA A 144 -1.61 -17.54 -16.88
CA ALA A 144 -1.94 -17.55 -15.45
C ALA A 144 -3.39 -17.12 -15.16
N VAL A 145 -4.02 -16.40 -16.11
CA VAL A 145 -5.43 -16.00 -16.08
C VAL A 145 -6.07 -16.32 -17.44
N PRO A 146 -7.24 -16.96 -17.49
CA PRO A 146 -7.96 -17.21 -18.74
C PRO A 146 -8.38 -15.91 -19.45
N GLU A 147 -8.36 -15.93 -20.79
CA GLU A 147 -8.94 -14.85 -21.61
C GLU A 147 -10.48 -14.93 -21.63
N GLY A 148 -11.15 -13.79 -21.86
CA GLY A 148 -12.60 -13.75 -22.07
C GLY A 148 -13.45 -13.74 -20.79
N GLY A 149 -12.82 -13.71 -19.62
CA GLY A 149 -13.46 -13.66 -18.30
C GLY A 149 -13.53 -12.25 -17.69
N GLU A 150 -13.42 -11.19 -18.49
CA GLU A 150 -13.30 -9.82 -17.99
C GLU A 150 -14.64 -9.22 -17.51
N ILE A 151 -15.77 -9.80 -17.92
CA ILE A 151 -17.11 -9.42 -17.46
C ILE A 151 -17.71 -10.63 -16.75
N THR A 152 -17.89 -10.53 -15.44
CA THR A 152 -18.44 -11.63 -14.64
C THR A 152 -19.97 -11.66 -14.69
N GLY A 153 -20.55 -12.84 -14.44
CA GLY A 153 -22.02 -12.95 -14.33
C GLY A 153 -22.59 -12.10 -13.20
N ALA A 154 -21.84 -11.86 -12.12
CA ALA A 154 -22.25 -10.96 -11.04
C ALA A 154 -22.31 -9.50 -11.50
N MET A 155 -21.33 -9.04 -12.29
CA MET A 155 -21.35 -7.71 -12.89
C MET A 155 -22.58 -7.53 -13.79
N GLN A 156 -22.90 -8.52 -14.61
CA GLN A 156 -24.08 -8.50 -15.48
C GLN A 156 -25.40 -8.51 -14.69
N ARG A 157 -25.49 -9.33 -13.63
CA ARG A 157 -26.66 -9.37 -12.75
C ARG A 157 -26.91 -8.03 -12.08
N LEU A 158 -25.87 -7.39 -11.53
CA LEU A 158 -26.02 -6.06 -10.93
C LEU A 158 -26.39 -5.02 -11.99
N ARG A 159 -25.79 -5.08 -13.19
CA ARG A 159 -26.11 -4.19 -14.30
C ARG A 159 -27.57 -4.29 -14.74
N GLY A 160 -28.13 -5.50 -14.74
CA GLY A 160 -29.53 -5.74 -15.10
C GLY A 160 -30.57 -5.28 -14.07
N MET A 161 -30.15 -4.75 -12.91
CA MET A 161 -31.06 -4.25 -11.88
C MET A 161 -31.57 -2.84 -12.19
N ASP A 162 -32.70 -2.49 -11.59
CA ASP A 162 -33.21 -1.13 -11.62
C ASP A 162 -32.21 -0.13 -10.98
N TYR A 163 -32.45 1.15 -11.26
CA TYR A 163 -31.61 2.24 -10.76
C TYR A 163 -31.44 2.23 -9.24
N GLN A 164 -32.54 2.01 -8.49
CA GLN A 164 -32.54 2.08 -7.04
C GLN A 164 -31.65 0.98 -6.43
N ALA A 165 -31.82 -0.25 -6.91
CA ALA A 165 -31.04 -1.41 -6.49
C ALA A 165 -29.55 -1.27 -6.85
N ARG A 166 -29.22 -0.76 -8.06
CA ARG A 166 -27.83 -0.47 -8.45
C ARG A 166 -27.20 0.58 -7.54
N ARG A 167 -27.92 1.67 -7.28
CA ARG A 167 -27.49 2.78 -6.44
C ARG A 167 -27.23 2.35 -5.01
N GLU A 168 -28.17 1.66 -4.39
CA GLU A 168 -28.03 1.15 -3.02
C GLU A 168 -26.86 0.17 -2.91
N THR A 169 -26.71 -0.73 -3.88
CA THR A 169 -25.59 -1.68 -3.92
C THR A 169 -24.26 -0.94 -4.04
N TYR A 170 -24.13 0.06 -4.92
CA TYR A 170 -22.92 0.86 -5.04
C TYR A 170 -22.59 1.61 -3.75
N VAL A 171 -23.56 2.32 -3.17
CA VAL A 171 -23.30 3.09 -1.94
C VAL A 171 -22.91 2.18 -0.78
N ARG A 172 -23.62 1.07 -0.61
CA ARG A 172 -23.39 0.13 0.50
C ARG A 172 -22.09 -0.65 0.34
N ASP A 173 -21.89 -1.28 -0.82
CA ASP A 173 -20.83 -2.27 -0.98
C ASP A 173 -19.52 -1.67 -1.55
N ARG A 174 -19.59 -0.49 -2.21
CA ARG A 174 -18.41 0.24 -2.68
C ARG A 174 -18.04 1.40 -1.75
N LEU A 175 -18.94 2.37 -1.54
CA LEU A 175 -18.57 3.62 -0.85
C LEU A 175 -18.40 3.46 0.66
N ILE A 176 -19.37 2.84 1.34
CA ILE A 176 -19.28 2.62 2.80
C ILE A 176 -18.05 1.77 3.12
N GLU A 177 -17.80 0.70 2.36
CA GLU A 177 -16.63 -0.15 2.55
C GLU A 177 -15.31 0.62 2.33
N GLN A 178 -15.23 1.45 1.28
CA GLN A 178 -14.06 2.30 1.03
C GLN A 178 -13.83 3.31 2.16
N ARG A 179 -14.87 4.05 2.57
CA ARG A 179 -14.79 5.00 3.69
C ARG A 179 -14.33 4.31 4.98
N ASN A 180 -14.92 3.16 5.31
CA ASN A 180 -14.55 2.40 6.50
C ASN A 180 -13.11 1.86 6.41
N TRP A 181 -12.66 1.50 5.20
CA TRP A 181 -11.26 1.12 4.96
C TRP A 181 -10.31 2.29 5.21
N TYR A 182 -10.58 3.48 4.65
CA TYR A 182 -9.78 4.69 4.87
C TYR A 182 -9.73 5.07 6.35
N ARG A 183 -10.87 5.12 7.04
CA ARG A 183 -10.94 5.38 8.49
C ARG A 183 -10.06 4.41 9.29
N ARG A 184 -10.26 3.10 9.12
CA ARG A 184 -9.46 2.08 9.81
C ARG A 184 -7.97 2.22 9.51
N ARG A 185 -7.62 2.54 8.25
CA ARG A 185 -6.23 2.71 7.83
C ARG A 185 -5.59 3.93 8.48
N THR A 186 -6.32 5.03 8.62
CA THR A 186 -5.90 6.23 9.34
C THR A 186 -5.65 5.95 10.81
N GLU A 187 -6.58 5.28 11.50
CA GLU A 187 -6.44 4.95 12.92
C GLU A 187 -5.20 4.07 13.20
N VAL A 188 -5.02 3.01 12.41
CA VAL A 188 -3.85 2.13 12.52
C VAL A 188 -2.56 2.90 12.27
N SER A 189 -2.56 3.81 11.29
CA SER A 189 -1.39 4.62 10.97
C SER A 189 -1.07 5.61 12.10
N ARG A 190 -2.07 6.29 12.69
CA ARG A 190 -1.89 7.20 13.83
C ARG A 190 -1.29 6.49 15.05
N ARG A 191 -1.81 5.31 15.39
CA ARG A 191 -1.26 4.50 16.50
C ARG A 191 0.19 4.10 16.23
N ALA A 192 0.50 3.69 15.00
CA ALA A 192 1.85 3.33 14.61
C ALA A 192 2.81 4.54 14.67
N THR A 193 2.40 5.69 14.14
CA THR A 193 3.18 6.95 14.24
C THR A 193 3.54 7.25 15.68
N ASN A 194 2.55 7.27 16.59
CA ASN A 194 2.78 7.58 17.99
C ASN A 194 3.74 6.59 18.65
N LEU A 195 3.55 5.29 18.41
CA LEU A 195 4.44 4.26 18.95
C LEU A 195 5.89 4.45 18.49
N TRP A 196 6.10 4.69 17.19
CA TRP A 196 7.45 4.87 16.63
C TRP A 196 8.09 6.18 17.08
N SER A 197 7.33 7.28 17.12
CA SER A 197 7.82 8.57 17.65
C SER A 197 8.31 8.42 19.09
N TRP A 198 7.51 7.82 19.98
CA TRP A 198 7.92 7.59 21.37
C TRP A 198 9.11 6.64 21.49
N THR A 199 9.17 5.61 20.64
CA THR A 199 10.30 4.68 20.61
C THR A 199 11.61 5.40 20.22
N ILE A 200 11.56 6.25 19.19
CA ILE A 200 12.72 7.02 18.72
C ILE A 200 13.16 8.03 19.80
N VAL A 201 12.22 8.74 20.43
CA VAL A 201 12.51 9.68 21.53
C VAL A 201 13.17 8.94 22.69
N LEU A 202 12.61 7.81 23.12
CA LEU A 202 13.16 7.02 24.23
C LEU A 202 14.59 6.55 23.92
N LEU A 203 14.82 5.96 22.73
CA LEU A 203 16.15 5.50 22.32
C LEU A 203 17.17 6.66 22.30
N THR A 204 16.74 7.84 21.83
CA THR A 204 17.59 9.03 21.76
C THR A 204 17.90 9.59 23.16
N CYS A 205 16.92 9.65 24.06
CA CYS A 205 17.12 10.08 25.44
C CYS A 205 18.07 9.13 26.19
N LEU A 206 17.93 7.81 25.99
CA LEU A 206 18.85 6.83 26.58
C LEU A 206 20.27 6.96 26.01
N ALA A 207 20.40 7.20 24.70
CA ALA A 207 21.70 7.45 24.07
C ALA A 207 22.36 8.71 24.65
N LEU A 208 21.60 9.79 24.81
CA LEU A 208 22.04 11.04 25.42
C LEU A 208 22.48 10.83 26.87
N LEU A 209 21.67 10.14 27.67
CA LEU A 209 22.00 9.83 29.06
C LEU A 209 23.32 9.06 29.18
N PHE A 210 23.52 8.01 28.38
CA PHE A 210 24.76 7.24 28.40
C PHE A 210 25.96 8.02 27.87
N ALA A 211 25.77 8.91 26.89
CA ALA A 211 26.81 9.81 26.43
C ALA A 211 27.25 10.80 27.53
N LEU A 212 26.29 11.35 28.27
CA LEU A 212 26.54 12.26 29.38
C LEU A 212 27.28 11.56 30.51
N LEU A 213 26.78 10.42 30.99
CA LEU A 213 27.44 9.64 32.04
C LEU A 213 28.88 9.28 31.63
N GLY A 214 29.06 8.81 30.40
CA GLY A 214 30.36 8.44 29.84
C GLY A 214 31.35 9.60 29.81
N SER A 215 30.88 10.83 29.58
CA SER A 215 31.70 12.04 29.62
C SER A 215 32.27 12.33 31.01
N PHE A 216 31.60 11.88 32.07
CA PHE A 216 32.09 11.98 33.46
C PHE A 216 32.85 10.73 33.92
N GLY A 217 33.23 9.83 33.00
CA GLY A 217 33.97 8.61 33.31
C GLY A 217 33.13 7.52 33.99
N SER A 218 31.80 7.67 34.01
CA SER A 218 30.88 6.71 34.64
C SER A 218 29.92 6.11 33.60
N GLY A 219 29.47 4.88 33.78
CA GLY A 219 28.47 4.26 32.88
C GLY A 219 29.04 3.40 31.74
N PRO A 220 28.17 2.90 30.84
CA PRO A 220 28.45 1.75 29.98
C PRO A 220 29.39 2.03 28.78
N GLY A 221 29.92 3.25 28.69
CA GLY A 221 30.86 3.67 27.65
C GLY A 221 30.22 3.97 26.28
N PRO A 222 31.01 4.44 25.31
CA PRO A 222 30.52 4.92 24.01
C PRO A 222 29.83 3.85 23.14
N ARG A 223 30.04 2.57 23.48
CA ARG A 223 29.49 1.42 22.74
C ARG A 223 27.96 1.36 22.79
N LEU A 224 27.36 1.55 23.98
CA LEU A 224 25.91 1.53 24.11
C LEU A 224 25.26 2.77 23.49
N THR A 225 25.90 3.94 23.59
CA THR A 225 25.46 5.15 22.91
C THR A 225 25.37 4.94 21.39
N ALA A 226 26.40 4.33 20.79
CA ALA A 226 26.42 4.04 19.36
C ALA A 226 25.31 3.06 18.94
N LEU A 227 25.08 2.00 19.72
CA LEU A 227 23.98 1.04 19.48
C LEU A 227 22.61 1.72 19.54
N LEU A 228 22.33 2.48 20.59
CA LEU A 228 21.04 3.16 20.76
C LEU A 228 20.80 4.19 19.65
N SER A 229 21.85 4.91 19.23
CA SER A 229 21.79 5.84 18.10
C SER A 229 21.49 5.12 16.78
N ALA A 230 22.12 3.97 16.53
CA ALA A 230 21.85 3.15 15.35
C ALA A 230 20.41 2.59 15.36
N ALA A 231 19.91 2.17 16.52
CA ALA A 231 18.52 1.72 16.69
C ALA A 231 17.51 2.87 16.45
N ALA A 232 17.80 4.07 16.96
CA ALA A 232 16.98 5.25 16.72
C ALA A 232 16.95 5.62 15.23
N ALA A 233 18.11 5.62 14.56
CA ALA A 233 18.22 5.86 13.13
C ALA A 233 17.45 4.81 12.30
N ALA A 234 17.51 3.54 12.69
CA ALA A 234 16.71 2.49 12.06
C ALA A 234 15.20 2.69 12.25
N GLY A 235 14.78 3.16 13.43
CA GLY A 235 13.40 3.56 13.71
C GLY A 235 12.93 4.71 12.82
N ILE A 236 13.76 5.75 12.66
CA ILE A 236 13.50 6.88 11.75
C ILE A 236 13.35 6.38 10.31
N ALA A 237 14.31 5.60 9.83
CA ALA A 237 14.28 5.06 8.47
C ALA A 237 13.04 4.17 8.22
N TRP A 238 12.63 3.37 9.22
CA TRP A 238 11.40 2.60 9.14
C TRP A 238 10.16 3.49 9.05
N ASN A 239 10.11 4.57 9.82
CA ASN A 239 9.00 5.53 9.80
C ASN A 239 8.89 6.21 8.43
N GLU A 240 10.02 6.65 7.86
CA GLU A 240 10.11 7.24 6.53
C GLU A 240 9.63 6.29 5.42
N VAL A 241 9.98 5.01 5.52
CA VAL A 241 9.52 3.99 4.55
C VAL A 241 8.00 3.80 4.65
N ARG A 242 7.42 3.90 5.84
CA ARG A 242 5.98 3.71 6.06
C ARG A 242 5.13 4.93 5.72
N ARG A 243 5.73 6.14 5.67
CA ARG A 243 5.08 7.41 5.30
C ARG A 243 3.72 7.62 5.97
N HIS A 244 3.63 7.33 7.27
CA HIS A 244 2.33 7.36 7.97
C HIS A 244 1.67 8.74 7.95
N HIS A 245 2.44 9.82 8.13
CA HIS A 245 1.90 11.18 8.19
C HIS A 245 1.20 11.64 6.89
N PRO A 246 1.86 11.66 5.72
CA PRO A 246 1.18 12.08 4.48
C PRO A 246 -0.01 11.19 4.11
N LEU A 247 0.04 9.90 4.48
CA LEU A 247 -1.07 8.97 4.26
C LEU A 247 -2.24 9.21 5.21
N ILE A 248 -1.99 9.64 6.46
CA ILE A 248 -3.05 9.98 7.41
C ILE A 248 -3.88 11.14 6.87
N GLU A 249 -3.23 12.20 6.41
CA GLU A 249 -3.89 13.39 5.86
C GLU A 249 -4.69 13.06 4.60
N ALA A 250 -4.05 12.41 3.62
CA ALA A 250 -4.72 12.02 2.38
C ALA A 250 -5.94 11.12 2.64
N HIS A 251 -5.81 10.12 3.51
CA HIS A 251 -6.93 9.23 3.83
C HIS A 251 -8.03 9.92 4.63
N THR A 252 -7.71 10.86 5.53
CA THR A 252 -8.72 11.64 6.25
C THR A 252 -9.52 12.53 5.32
N LEU A 253 -8.86 13.19 4.36
CA LEU A 253 -9.57 14.02 3.37
C LEU A 253 -10.48 13.16 2.48
N ILE A 254 -9.97 12.03 1.97
CA ILE A 254 -10.79 11.11 1.17
C ILE A 254 -11.97 10.56 1.97
N GLU A 255 -11.80 10.25 3.27
CA GLU A 255 -12.92 9.82 4.12
C GLU A 255 -14.04 10.89 4.17
N GLN A 256 -13.66 12.17 4.35
CA GLN A 256 -14.59 13.29 4.43
C GLN A 256 -15.30 13.52 3.10
N ASP A 257 -14.56 13.51 1.99
CA ASP A 257 -15.10 13.65 0.63
C ASP A 257 -16.07 12.51 0.31
N LEU A 258 -15.71 11.27 0.64
CA LEU A 258 -16.60 10.12 0.45
C LEU A 258 -17.87 10.23 1.30
N ALA A 259 -17.76 10.69 2.55
CA ALA A 259 -18.93 10.90 3.39
C ALA A 259 -19.89 11.94 2.79
N ALA A 260 -19.38 13.05 2.26
CA ALA A 260 -20.18 14.07 1.59
C ALA A 260 -20.82 13.53 0.29
N MET A 261 -20.04 12.84 -0.55
CA MET A 261 -20.54 12.22 -1.78
C MET A 261 -21.64 11.20 -1.52
N MET A 262 -21.50 10.37 -0.48
CA MET A 262 -22.52 9.39 -0.12
C MET A 262 -23.88 10.04 0.16
N VAL A 263 -23.91 11.16 0.89
CA VAL A 263 -25.16 11.89 1.16
C VAL A 263 -25.80 12.32 -0.16
N VAL A 264 -25.04 12.99 -1.02
CA VAL A 264 -25.53 13.48 -2.32
C VAL A 264 -26.03 12.34 -3.21
N MET A 265 -25.30 11.23 -3.28
CA MET A 265 -25.66 10.06 -4.09
C MET A 265 -26.93 9.36 -3.60
N GLN A 266 -27.22 9.41 -2.31
CA GLN A 266 -28.44 8.83 -1.74
C GLN A 266 -29.67 9.75 -1.88
N THR A 267 -29.49 11.06 -1.79
CA THR A 267 -30.62 12.00 -1.70
C THR A 267 -30.97 12.70 -3.00
N THR A 268 -29.96 13.05 -3.81
CA THR A 268 -30.12 14.10 -4.84
C THR A 268 -29.85 13.59 -6.25
N ILE A 269 -28.95 12.61 -6.41
CA ILE A 269 -28.57 12.12 -7.74
C ILE A 269 -29.73 11.34 -8.39
N THR A 270 -30.10 11.77 -9.58
CA THR A 270 -31.06 11.09 -10.47
C THR A 270 -30.34 10.10 -11.38
N GLU A 271 -31.11 9.21 -12.05
CA GLU A 271 -30.53 8.23 -12.97
C GLU A 271 -29.78 8.88 -14.14
N SER A 272 -30.21 10.05 -14.62
CA SER A 272 -29.52 10.76 -15.70
C SER A 272 -28.15 11.34 -15.28
N GLN A 273 -27.99 11.70 -14.00
CA GLN A 273 -26.74 12.23 -13.44
C GLN A 273 -25.83 11.12 -12.91
N TRP A 274 -26.38 9.92 -12.69
CA TRP A 274 -25.68 8.80 -12.09
C TRP A 274 -24.35 8.43 -12.75
N PRO A 275 -24.25 8.34 -14.10
CA PRO A 275 -23.00 7.92 -14.74
C PRO A 275 -21.82 8.84 -14.39
N SER A 276 -22.02 10.15 -14.43
CA SER A 276 -20.97 11.12 -14.10
C SER A 276 -20.65 11.15 -12.61
N SER A 277 -21.66 11.04 -11.74
CA SER A 277 -21.42 10.97 -10.29
C SER A 277 -20.56 9.77 -9.90
N VAL A 278 -20.85 8.57 -10.43
CA VAL A 278 -20.03 7.37 -10.19
C VAL A 278 -18.62 7.56 -10.71
N TYR A 279 -18.44 8.16 -11.89
CA TYR A 279 -17.13 8.43 -12.45
C TYR A 279 -16.29 9.35 -11.55
N GLU A 280 -16.88 10.45 -11.09
CA GLU A 280 -16.22 11.37 -10.18
C GLU A 280 -15.85 10.66 -8.88
N THR A 281 -16.78 9.96 -8.22
CA THR A 281 -16.46 9.21 -7.00
C THR A 281 -15.35 8.18 -7.19
N GLU A 282 -15.35 7.45 -8.30
CA GLU A 282 -14.30 6.48 -8.62
C GLU A 282 -12.93 7.15 -8.86
N ARG A 283 -12.90 8.42 -9.31
CA ARG A 283 -11.66 9.21 -9.40
C ARG A 283 -11.11 9.55 -8.02
N TYR A 284 -11.96 9.90 -7.06
CA TYR A 284 -11.54 10.22 -5.68
C TYR A 284 -10.96 9.01 -4.96
N VAL A 285 -11.49 7.80 -5.17
CA VAL A 285 -10.94 6.58 -4.55
C VAL A 285 -9.71 6.02 -5.28
N SER A 286 -9.25 6.67 -6.35
CA SER A 286 -8.11 6.18 -7.13
C SER A 286 -6.78 6.31 -6.37
N PRO A 287 -5.82 5.37 -6.57
CA PRO A 287 -4.49 5.49 -5.99
C PRO A 287 -3.76 6.77 -6.41
N GLN A 288 -4.01 7.26 -7.63
CA GLN A 288 -3.38 8.47 -8.17
C GLN A 288 -3.83 9.72 -7.38
N HIS A 289 -5.11 9.80 -7.04
CA HIS A 289 -5.63 10.89 -6.22
C HIS A 289 -5.06 10.84 -4.80
N THR A 290 -4.99 9.65 -4.20
CA THR A 290 -4.35 9.45 -2.89
C THR A 290 -2.88 9.88 -2.91
N ASP A 291 -2.12 9.49 -3.94
CA ASP A 291 -0.72 9.87 -4.08
C ASP A 291 -0.53 11.38 -4.34
N TRP A 292 -1.46 12.01 -5.08
CA TRP A 292 -1.45 13.45 -5.28
C TRP A 292 -1.68 14.18 -3.95
N LEU A 293 -2.70 13.79 -3.18
CA LEU A 293 -2.96 14.35 -1.86
C LEU A 293 -1.78 14.16 -0.91
N ALA A 294 -1.24 12.94 -0.81
CA ALA A 294 -0.11 12.64 0.07
C ALA A 294 1.22 13.33 -0.34
N ARG A 295 1.26 14.04 -1.47
CA ARG A 295 2.38 14.90 -1.87
C ARG A 295 2.14 16.39 -1.62
N HIS A 296 0.89 16.81 -1.50
CA HIS A 296 0.51 18.24 -1.46
C HIS A 296 -0.28 18.62 -0.19
N SER A 297 -0.63 17.66 0.66
CA SER A 297 -1.32 17.93 1.94
C SER A 297 -0.38 18.31 3.08
N SER A 298 0.95 18.14 2.88
CA SER A 298 2.01 18.36 3.87
C SER A 298 2.61 19.76 3.82
#